data_AF-A0A8X7UWI8-F1
#
_entry.id   AF-A0A8X7UWI8-F1
#
_cell.length_a   1.000
_cell.length_b   1.000
_cell.length_c   1.000
_cell.angle_alpha   90.00
_cell.angle_beta   90.00
_cell.angle_gamma   90.00
#
_symmetry.space_group_name_H-M   'P 1'
#
loop_
_entity.id
_entity.type
_entity.pdbx_description
1 polymer ?
#
loop_
_entity_poly.entity_id
_entity_poly.type
_entity_poly.pdbx_seq_one_letter_code
_entity_poly.pdbx_strand_id
1 'polypeptide(L)'
;MTESGSLQTFLREGIGSFSNQSLRYGSGVYGADVFDCIWLPYNSENWSHIRTNNSIDNDNEFKLPENVMAMASVPTDPDAHMNISLTGLRITSRFYVFLHFSEIQELDPNDTR
;
A
#
# COMPACT_ATOMS: atom_id res chain seq x y z
N MET A 1 17.95 -19.59 9.08
CA MET A 1 17.13 -20.77 8.75
C MET A 1 15.75 -20.25 8.41
N THR A 2 15.37 -20.27 7.14
CA THR A 2 14.02 -19.91 6.69
C THR A 2 13.09 -21.07 7.04
N GLU A 3 12.11 -20.85 7.91
CA GLU A 3 11.10 -21.87 8.20
C GLU A 3 10.15 -21.98 7.00
N SER A 4 10.03 -23.18 6.43
CA SER A 4 9.03 -23.49 5.40
C SER A 4 7.68 -23.78 6.05
N GLY A 5 6.63 -23.08 5.62
CA GLY A 5 5.26 -23.28 6.11
C GLY A 5 4.25 -22.58 5.23
N SER A 6 2.96 -22.91 5.40
CA SER A 6 1.88 -22.18 4.74
C SER A 6 1.67 -20.82 5.39
N LEU A 7 1.40 -19.81 4.56
CA LEU A 7 0.97 -18.49 5.02
C LEU A 7 -0.51 -18.30 4.72
N GLN A 8 -1.20 -17.63 5.62
CA GLN A 8 -2.56 -17.14 5.40
C GLN A 8 -2.52 -15.61 5.39
N THR A 9 -3.10 -15.00 4.36
CA THR A 9 -3.25 -13.54 4.31
C THR A 9 -4.18 -13.10 5.43
N PHE A 10 -3.65 -12.26 6.34
CA PHE A 10 -4.46 -11.63 7.37
C PHE A 10 -5.17 -10.39 6.84
N LEU A 11 -4.40 -9.47 6.25
CA LEU A 11 -4.90 -8.27 5.59
C LEU A 11 -3.98 -7.86 4.44
N ARG A 12 -4.55 -7.12 3.50
CA ARG A 12 -3.86 -6.51 2.37
C ARG A 12 -4.52 -5.17 2.10
N GLU A 13 -3.79 -4.10 2.37
CA GLU A 13 -4.32 -2.75 2.42
C GLU A 13 -3.67 -1.88 1.34
N GLY A 14 -4.50 -1.19 0.55
CA GLY A 14 -4.12 -0.14 -0.38
C GLY A 14 -4.20 1.20 0.32
N ILE A 15 -3.11 1.59 0.97
CA ILE A 15 -2.96 2.93 1.55
C ILE A 15 -2.89 3.94 0.41
N GLY A 16 -3.57 5.08 0.53
CA GLY A 16 -3.59 6.07 -0.54
C GLY A 16 -4.81 5.97 -1.47
N SER A 17 -5.66 4.95 -1.32
CA SER A 17 -6.79 4.72 -2.24
C SER A 17 -7.81 5.86 -2.18
N PHE A 18 -8.06 6.49 -3.34
CA PHE A 18 -9.12 7.50 -3.54
C PHE A 18 -10.53 6.89 -3.57
N SER A 19 -10.64 5.56 -3.62
CA SER A 19 -11.91 4.84 -3.59
C SER A 19 -12.10 4.15 -2.25
N ASN A 20 -13.33 4.21 -1.72
CA ASN A 20 -13.75 3.42 -0.57
C ASN A 20 -14.16 1.98 -0.95
N GLN A 21 -14.03 1.60 -2.22
CA GLN A 21 -14.29 0.25 -2.70
C GLN A 21 -13.02 -0.59 -2.65
N SER A 22 -13.17 -1.87 -2.32
CA SER A 22 -12.09 -2.85 -2.46
C SER A 22 -11.63 -2.93 -3.91
N LEU A 23 -10.33 -2.91 -4.12
CA LEU A 23 -9.74 -3.03 -5.46
C LEU A 23 -9.59 -4.51 -5.79
N ARG A 24 -10.04 -4.92 -6.98
CA ARG A 24 -9.89 -6.28 -7.50
C ARG A 24 -9.54 -6.26 -8.98
N TYR A 25 -8.82 -7.28 -9.43
CA TYR A 25 -8.60 -7.59 -10.84
C TYR A 25 -9.91 -7.52 -11.64
N GLY A 26 -9.90 -6.78 -12.75
CA GLY A 26 -11.04 -6.69 -13.67
C GLY A 26 -12.14 -5.69 -13.30
N SER A 27 -12.01 -4.92 -12.21
CA SER A 27 -13.00 -3.90 -11.83
C SER A 27 -13.01 -2.65 -12.74
N GLY A 28 -12.14 -2.56 -13.75
CA GLY A 28 -12.09 -1.43 -14.69
C GLY A 28 -11.55 -0.11 -14.12
N VAL A 29 -11.35 -0.02 -12.80
CA VAL A 29 -10.82 1.17 -12.11
C VAL A 29 -9.28 1.15 -12.07
N TYR A 30 -8.66 -0.03 -12.14
CA TYR A 30 -7.24 -0.23 -11.87
C TYR A 30 -6.69 -1.49 -12.56
N GLY A 31 -5.40 -1.47 -12.92
CA GLY A 31 -4.75 -2.46 -13.77
C GLY A 31 -4.73 -3.90 -13.24
N ALA A 32 -4.30 -4.80 -14.10
CA ALA A 32 -4.29 -6.25 -13.93
C ALA A 32 -3.38 -6.73 -12.78
N ASP A 33 -3.90 -6.84 -11.55
CA ASP A 33 -3.27 -7.65 -10.49
C ASP A 33 -3.18 -9.11 -10.98
N VAL A 34 -1.97 -9.53 -11.38
CA VAL A 34 -1.73 -10.84 -12.01
C VAL A 34 -2.01 -12.02 -11.08
N PHE A 35 -2.18 -11.76 -9.79
CA PHE A 35 -2.48 -12.75 -8.77
C PHE A 35 -3.93 -12.67 -8.27
N ASP A 36 -4.81 -11.88 -8.91
CA ASP A 36 -6.22 -11.64 -8.53
C ASP A 36 -6.36 -11.29 -7.04
N CYS A 37 -5.41 -10.50 -6.51
CA CYS A 37 -5.47 -10.10 -5.11
C CYS A 37 -6.47 -8.96 -4.90
N ILE A 38 -7.07 -8.95 -3.70
CA ILE A 38 -7.98 -7.89 -3.27
C ILE A 38 -7.24 -6.94 -2.33
N TRP A 39 -7.30 -5.64 -2.62
CA TRP A 39 -6.75 -4.59 -1.79
C TRP A 39 -7.88 -3.81 -1.12
N LEU A 40 -7.90 -3.79 0.21
CA LEU A 40 -8.86 -3.01 0.97
C LEU A 40 -8.35 -1.58 1.14
N PRO A 41 -9.21 -0.55 1.04
CA PRO A 41 -8.77 0.81 1.26
C PRO A 41 -8.47 1.04 2.75
N TYR A 42 -7.27 1.55 3.05
CA TYR A 42 -6.87 1.93 4.40
C TYR A 42 -6.51 3.42 4.44
N ASN A 43 -7.44 4.20 4.98
CA ASN A 43 -7.36 5.66 5.02
C ASN A 43 -7.61 6.18 6.44
N SER A 44 -7.08 7.36 6.73
CA SER A 44 -7.33 8.11 7.97
C SER A 44 -7.81 9.51 7.62
N GLU A 45 -8.66 10.10 8.45
CA GLU A 45 -9.11 11.49 8.29
C GLU A 45 -7.96 12.50 8.44
N ASN A 46 -6.88 12.11 9.13
CA ASN A 46 -5.69 12.94 9.31
C ASN A 46 -4.65 12.76 8.21
N TRP A 47 -4.98 12.04 7.14
CA TRP A 47 -4.11 11.84 5.99
C TRP A 47 -4.73 12.47 4.74
N SER A 48 -3.89 13.05 3.89
CA SER A 48 -4.26 13.42 2.53
C SER A 48 -3.72 12.39 1.53
N HIS A 49 -4.28 12.38 0.33
CA HIS A 49 -3.95 11.43 -0.72
C HIS A 49 -3.20 12.12 -1.85
N ILE A 50 -2.14 11.49 -2.31
CA ILE A 50 -1.37 11.92 -3.47
C ILE A 50 -1.38 10.81 -4.52
N ARG A 51 -1.26 11.21 -5.79
CA ARG A 51 -1.16 10.29 -6.92
C ARG A 51 -0.19 10.83 -7.96
N THR A 52 0.42 9.92 -8.69
CA THR A 52 1.18 10.25 -9.90
C THR A 52 0.55 9.60 -11.13
N ASN A 53 0.77 10.22 -12.29
CA ASN A 53 0.48 9.63 -13.60
C ASN A 53 1.76 9.12 -14.28
N ASN A 54 2.93 9.30 -13.64
CA ASN A 54 4.19 8.76 -14.13
C ASN A 54 4.17 7.24 -13.98
N SER A 55 4.90 6.56 -14.87
CA SER A 55 5.04 5.10 -14.78
C SER A 55 5.75 4.72 -13.48
N ILE A 56 5.22 3.75 -12.75
CA ILE A 56 5.91 3.21 -11.57
C ILE A 56 6.74 2.01 -11.97
N ASP A 57 8.06 2.11 -11.74
CA ASP A 57 8.92 0.93 -11.82
C ASP A 57 8.69 0.06 -10.58
N ASN A 58 8.06 -1.10 -10.81
CA ASN A 58 7.71 -2.09 -9.79
C ASN A 58 8.24 -3.47 -10.14
N ASP A 59 9.35 -3.55 -10.90
CA ASP A 59 9.95 -4.83 -11.30
C ASP A 59 10.55 -5.56 -10.10
N ASN A 60 9.69 -6.28 -9.39
CA ASN A 60 10.05 -7.12 -8.26
C ASN A 60 9.17 -8.39 -8.23
N GLU A 61 9.55 -9.32 -7.36
CA GLU A 61 8.89 -10.62 -7.24
C GLU A 61 7.41 -10.53 -6.80
N PHE A 62 7.00 -9.41 -6.19
CA PHE A 62 5.63 -9.20 -5.71
C PHE A 62 4.67 -8.78 -6.83
N LYS A 63 5.19 -8.23 -7.95
CA LYS A 63 4.41 -7.81 -9.14
C LYS A 63 3.14 -7.04 -8.78
N LEU A 64 3.28 -6.04 -7.91
CA LEU A 64 2.17 -5.25 -7.41
C LEU A 64 1.49 -4.48 -8.55
N PRO A 65 0.18 -4.24 -8.51
CA PRO A 65 -0.47 -3.41 -9.51
C PRO A 65 0.12 -2.00 -9.51
N GLU A 66 0.52 -1.50 -10.67
CA GLU A 66 1.14 -0.16 -10.83
C GLU A 66 0.30 0.93 -10.18
N ASN A 67 -1.02 0.86 -10.34
CA ASN A 67 -1.94 1.83 -9.78
C ASN A 67 -1.99 1.83 -8.24
N VAL A 68 -1.75 0.69 -7.59
CA VAL A 68 -1.69 0.63 -6.12
C VAL A 68 -0.44 1.39 -5.68
N MET A 69 0.65 1.23 -6.43
CA MET A 69 1.92 1.92 -6.19
C MET A 69 1.92 3.37 -6.72
N ALA A 70 0.97 3.79 -7.54
CA ALA A 70 0.88 5.16 -8.05
C ALA A 70 0.17 6.11 -7.06
N MET A 71 -0.31 5.60 -5.93
CA MET A 71 -1.04 6.33 -4.90
C MET A 71 -0.34 6.19 -3.55
N ALA A 72 -0.41 7.22 -2.72
CA ALA A 72 0.04 7.16 -1.33
C ALA A 72 -0.79 8.08 -0.44
N SER A 73 -0.70 7.85 0.87
CA SER A 73 -1.18 8.78 1.88
C SER A 73 -0.01 9.53 2.49
N VAL A 74 -0.22 10.80 2.79
CA VAL A 74 0.73 11.65 3.52
C VAL A 74 0.00 12.29 4.71
N PRO A 75 0.67 12.55 5.84
CA PRO A 75 -0.01 13.17 6.97
C PRO A 75 -0.42 14.60 6.61
N THR A 76 -1.59 15.04 7.06
CA THR A 76 -2.05 16.43 6.83
C THR A 76 -1.24 17.44 7.65
N ASP A 77 -0.74 16.99 8.80
CA ASP A 77 0.24 17.70 9.61
C ASP A 77 1.63 17.08 9.35
N PRO A 78 2.60 17.81 8.78
CA PRO A 78 3.94 17.30 8.48
C PRO A 78 4.69 16.72 9.69
N ASP A 79 4.37 17.19 10.90
CA ASP A 79 5.01 16.72 12.13
C ASP A 79 4.27 15.53 12.76
N ALA A 80 3.12 15.13 12.22
CA ALA A 80 2.31 14.04 12.76
C ALA A 80 2.76 12.66 12.28
N HIS A 81 2.66 11.68 13.17
CA HIS A 81 2.91 10.28 12.84
C HIS A 81 1.79 9.66 11.99
N MET A 82 2.17 8.88 10.98
CA MET A 82 1.25 7.96 10.31
C MET A 82 1.16 6.64 11.09
N ASN A 83 0.13 6.52 11.92
CA ASN A 83 -0.09 5.31 12.73
C ASN A 83 -0.94 4.29 11.96
N ILE A 84 -0.35 3.13 11.67
CA ILE A 84 -1.06 1.97 11.11
C ILE A 84 -1.27 0.98 12.25
N SER A 85 -2.53 0.59 12.50
CA SER A 85 -2.90 -0.33 13.58
C SER A 85 -3.48 -1.63 13.03
N LEU A 86 -2.90 -2.75 13.43
CA LEU A 86 -3.41 -4.09 13.16
C LEU A 86 -4.25 -4.54 14.36
N THR A 87 -5.57 -4.68 14.19
CA THR A 87 -6.49 -5.08 15.27
C THR A 87 -6.88 -6.55 15.15
N GLY A 88 -7.37 -7.15 16.24
CA GLY A 88 -7.88 -8.54 16.24
C GLY A 88 -6.81 -9.64 16.28
N LEU A 89 -5.53 -9.28 16.44
CA LEU A 89 -4.44 -10.24 16.62
C LEU A 89 -4.31 -10.70 18.08
N ARG A 90 -3.89 -11.96 18.26
CA ARG A 90 -3.48 -12.48 19.58
C ARG A 90 -2.01 -12.14 19.82
N ILE A 91 -1.60 -12.00 21.08
CA ILE A 91 -0.20 -11.70 21.44
C ILE A 91 0.79 -12.78 20.99
N THR A 92 0.31 -14.00 20.74
CA THR A 92 1.09 -15.15 20.28
C THR A 92 1.14 -15.29 18.76
N SER A 93 0.40 -14.45 18.02
CA SER A 93 0.38 -14.49 16.57
C SER A 93 1.75 -14.12 16.01
N ARG A 94 2.26 -14.95 15.11
CA ARG A 94 3.44 -14.65 14.29
C ARG A 94 2.96 -14.23 12.91
N PHE A 95 3.52 -13.16 12.38
CA PHE A 95 3.14 -12.64 11.07
C PHE A 95 4.35 -12.02 10.39
N TYR A 96 4.27 -11.96 9.06
CA TYR A 96 5.19 -11.20 8.24
C TYR A 96 4.47 -9.93 7.78
N VAL A 97 5.14 -8.78 7.93
CA VAL A 97 4.64 -7.51 7.40
C VAL A 97 5.48 -7.15 6.19
N PHE A 98 4.81 -6.95 5.06
CA PHE A 98 5.42 -6.44 3.83
C PHE A 98 4.85 -5.04 3.60
N LEU A 99 5.73 -4.05 3.63
CA LEU A 99 5.40 -2.67 3.28
C LEU A 99 6.01 -2.40 1.91
N HIS A 100 5.19 -1.90 1.00
CA HIS A 100 5.60 -1.58 -0.36
C HIS A 100 5.53 -0.07 -0.55
N PHE A 101 6.64 0.50 -1.03
CA PHE A 101 6.79 1.92 -1.22
C PHE A 101 7.22 2.21 -2.65
N SER A 102 6.74 3.33 -3.15
CA SER A 102 7.12 3.94 -4.42
C SER A 102 7.34 5.42 -4.14
N GLU A 103 8.38 5.99 -4.73
CA GLU A 103 8.47 7.44 -4.80
C GLU A 103 7.57 7.92 -5.92
N ILE A 104 6.66 8.83 -5.59
CA ILE A 104 5.67 9.37 -6.52
C ILE A 104 5.61 10.90 -6.52
N GLN A 105 6.33 11.55 -5.61
CA GLN A 105 6.53 12.99 -5.61
C GLN A 105 7.85 13.33 -6.29
N GLU A 106 7.82 14.33 -7.17
CA GLU A 106 9.04 14.95 -7.65
C GLU A 106 9.59 15.85 -6.54
N LEU A 107 10.83 15.61 -6.14
CA LEU A 107 11.53 16.40 -5.14
C LEU A 107 12.27 17.54 -5.83
N ASP A 108 12.20 18.73 -5.25
CA ASP A 108 13.07 19.82 -5.69
C ASP A 108 14.53 19.50 -5.31
N PRO A 109 15.54 20.07 -6.00
CA PRO A 109 16.95 19.77 -5.75
C PRO A 109 17.42 20.01 -4.31
N ASN A 110 16.67 20.80 -3.54
CA ASN A 110 16.99 21.15 -2.15
C ASN A 110 16.17 20.36 -1.13
N ASP A 111 15.23 19.53 -1.56
CA ASP A 111 14.42 18.74 -0.65
C ASP A 111 15.22 17.53 -0.15
N THR A 112 15.09 17.25 1.15
CA THR A 112 15.62 16.05 1.78
C THR A 112 14.47 15.19 2.26
N ARG A 113 14.57 13.89 2.02
CA ARG A 113 13.67 12.90 2.63
C ARG A 113 13.96 12.70 4.11
#